data_AF-A0AA86S763-F1
#
_entry.id   AF-A0AA86S763-F1
#
_cell.length_a   1.000
_cell.length_b   1.000
_cell.length_c   1.000
_cell.angle_alpha   90.00
_cell.angle_beta   90.00
_cell.angle_gamma   90.00
#
_symmetry.space_group_name_H-M   'P 1'
#
loop_
_entity.id
_entity.type
_entity.pdbx_description
1 polymer ?
#
loop_
_entity_poly.entity_id
_entity_poly.type
_entity_poly.pdbx_seq_one_letter_code
_entity_poly.pdbx_strand_id
1 'polypeptide(L)'
;MHRALDSNNLRDALKYSAQMLSELRTSKLSPHKYYELYMRAFDQLRKLEMFFEEETRRGCSIIDLYELVQHAGNILPRLYLLCTVGSVYIKSKEAPAKDVLKDLVEMCRGIQHPVRGLFLRSYLSQVSRDKLPDIGSEYEGDADTVADAVEFVLQNFTEMNKLWVRMQHQGPAREKEKREKERSELRDLVGKNLHVLSQIEGVDLDMYKDVVLPRVLEQVVNCKDELAQFYLMDCIIQVFPDEYHLQTLDVLLGAYPQLQPTVDIKTVLSQLMERLSNYAASSAEVLPEFLQVEAFSKLSNAIGKLQ
;
A
#
# COMPACT_ATOMS: atom_id res chain seq x y z
N MET A 1 -11.85 26.47 8.46
CA MET A 1 -11.39 25.95 7.17
C MET A 1 -12.34 26.31 6.04
N HIS A 2 -13.56 25.75 5.95
CA HIS A 2 -14.49 26.04 4.83
C HIS A 2 -14.66 27.52 4.47
N ARG A 3 -14.96 28.39 5.45
CA ARG A 3 -15.06 29.83 5.21
C ARG A 3 -13.81 30.46 4.58
N ALA A 4 -12.62 29.93 4.88
CA ALA A 4 -11.37 30.41 4.29
C ALA A 4 -11.15 29.87 2.86
N LEU A 5 -11.66 28.68 2.56
CA LEU A 5 -11.71 28.15 1.19
C LEU A 5 -12.66 29.00 0.35
N ASP A 6 -13.87 29.28 0.86
CA ASP A 6 -14.89 30.07 0.17
C ASP A 6 -14.43 31.53 -0.08
N SER A 7 -13.60 32.08 0.82
CA SER A 7 -13.03 33.42 0.68
C SER A 7 -11.68 33.47 -0.04
N ASN A 8 -11.21 32.33 -0.58
CA ASN A 8 -9.93 32.21 -1.28
C ASN A 8 -8.73 32.68 -0.45
N ASN A 9 -8.78 32.47 0.86
CA ASN A 9 -7.72 32.83 1.78
C ASN A 9 -6.82 31.62 2.05
N LEU A 10 -5.80 31.44 1.20
CA LEU A 10 -4.84 30.33 1.25
C LEU A 10 -4.16 30.22 2.63
N ARG A 11 -3.74 31.34 3.22
CA ARG A 11 -3.02 31.36 4.50
C ARG A 11 -3.88 30.79 5.63
N ASP A 12 -5.14 31.23 5.72
CA ASP A 12 -6.06 30.74 6.73
C ASP A 12 -6.53 29.31 6.43
N ALA A 13 -6.71 28.96 5.16
CA ALA A 13 -7.00 27.59 4.74
C ALA A 13 -5.93 26.62 5.25
N LEU A 14 -4.64 26.93 5.02
CA LEU A 14 -3.49 26.14 5.49
C LEU A 14 -3.37 26.10 7.01
N LYS A 15 -3.59 27.24 7.68
CA LYS A 15 -3.55 27.30 9.15
C LYS A 15 -4.62 26.39 9.77
N TYR A 16 -5.86 26.48 9.28
CA TYR A 16 -6.97 25.71 9.83
C TYR A 16 -6.90 24.24 9.43
N SER A 17 -6.40 23.89 8.25
CA SER A 17 -6.18 22.50 7.86
C SER A 17 -5.08 21.86 8.72
N ALA A 18 -3.96 22.57 8.97
CA ALA A 18 -2.91 22.09 9.87
C ALA A 18 -3.40 21.89 11.32
N GLN A 19 -4.29 22.76 11.81
CA GLN A 19 -4.95 22.59 13.12
C GLN A 19 -5.85 21.36 13.15
N MET A 20 -6.70 21.17 12.13
CA MET A 20 -7.55 19.97 12.00
C MET A 20 -6.70 18.70 11.97
N LEU A 21 -5.65 18.66 11.16
CA LEU A 21 -4.75 17.51 11.04
C LEU A 21 -3.94 17.26 12.33
N SER A 22 -3.81 18.25 13.20
CA SER A 22 -3.14 18.07 14.49
C SER A 22 -3.92 17.11 15.41
N GLU A 23 -5.22 16.94 15.20
CA GLU A 23 -6.04 15.96 15.93
C GLU A 23 -5.60 14.51 15.63
N LEU A 24 -5.10 14.24 14.43
CA LEU A 24 -4.56 12.93 14.04
C LEU A 24 -3.28 12.55 14.79
N ARG A 25 -2.70 13.48 15.57
CA ARG A 25 -1.53 13.23 16.42
C ARG A 25 -1.89 12.55 17.74
N THR A 26 -3.16 12.25 18.01
CA THR A 26 -3.54 11.51 19.22
C THR A 26 -2.99 10.08 19.22
N SER A 27 -2.65 9.56 20.40
CA SER A 27 -2.41 8.11 20.65
C SER A 27 -3.43 7.52 21.62
N LYS A 28 -4.47 8.28 21.97
CA LYS A 28 -5.46 7.87 22.98
C LYS A 28 -6.61 7.06 22.40
N LEU A 29 -6.74 7.01 21.07
CA LEU A 29 -7.83 6.34 20.38
C LEU A 29 -7.42 4.91 20.02
N SER A 30 -8.39 3.99 20.08
CA SER A 30 -8.26 2.67 19.45
C SER A 30 -8.17 2.81 17.92
N PRO A 31 -7.64 1.81 17.19
CA PRO A 31 -7.59 1.83 15.73
C PRO A 31 -8.93 2.15 15.07
N HIS A 32 -10.01 1.52 15.53
CA HIS A 32 -11.36 1.80 15.03
C HIS A 32 -11.79 3.27 15.20
N LYS A 33 -11.55 3.87 16.37
CA LYS A 33 -11.87 5.29 16.60
C LYS A 33 -10.92 6.23 15.88
N TYR A 34 -9.66 5.83 15.70
CA TYR A 34 -8.71 6.55 14.88
C TYR A 34 -9.14 6.53 13.40
N TYR A 35 -9.65 5.41 12.90
CA TYR A 35 -10.21 5.28 11.55
C TYR A 35 -11.39 6.24 11.34
N GLU A 36 -12.34 6.32 12.28
CA GLU A 36 -13.46 7.28 12.21
C GLU A 36 -12.97 8.73 12.12
N LEU A 37 -11.99 9.11 12.94
CA LEU A 37 -11.38 10.45 12.90
C LEU A 37 -10.63 10.69 11.59
N TYR A 38 -9.88 9.70 11.12
CA TYR A 38 -9.17 9.72 9.85
C TYR A 38 -10.13 9.96 8.69
N MET A 39 -11.25 9.23 8.62
CA MET A 39 -12.23 9.39 7.53
C MET A 39 -12.82 10.80 7.48
N ARG A 40 -13.08 11.41 8.65
CA ARG A 40 -13.53 12.81 8.70
C ARG A 40 -12.45 13.78 8.20
N ALA A 41 -11.19 13.58 8.59
CA ALA A 41 -10.09 14.41 8.10
C ALA A 41 -9.87 14.21 6.59
N PHE A 42 -10.02 12.98 6.11
CA PHE A 42 -9.87 12.59 4.71
C PHE A 42 -10.89 13.31 3.80
N ASP A 43 -12.17 13.36 4.19
CA ASP A 43 -13.19 14.10 3.43
C ASP A 43 -12.88 15.60 3.34
N GLN A 44 -12.25 16.14 4.39
CA GLN A 44 -11.82 17.54 4.43
C GLN A 44 -10.60 17.80 3.57
N LEU A 45 -9.64 16.86 3.53
CA LEU A 45 -8.47 16.90 2.67
C LEU A 45 -8.85 16.84 1.18
N ARG A 46 -9.88 16.08 0.79
CA ARG A 46 -10.38 16.07 -0.59
C ARG A 46 -10.85 17.45 -1.05
N LYS A 47 -11.58 18.18 -0.19
CA LYS A 47 -12.00 19.55 -0.48
C LYS A 47 -10.80 20.51 -0.56
N LEU A 48 -9.79 20.27 0.25
CA LEU A 48 -8.55 21.04 0.22
C LEU A 48 -7.73 20.79 -1.05
N GLU A 49 -7.70 19.54 -1.54
CA GLU A 49 -7.07 19.18 -2.83
C GLU A 49 -7.72 19.97 -3.98
N MET A 50 -9.06 19.96 -4.07
CA MET A 50 -9.79 20.74 -5.07
C MET A 50 -9.49 22.24 -4.99
N PHE A 51 -9.39 22.78 -3.77
CA PHE A 51 -9.01 24.16 -3.55
C PHE A 51 -7.60 24.47 -4.06
N PHE A 52 -6.62 23.60 -3.80
CA PHE A 52 -5.26 23.78 -4.32
C PHE A 52 -5.18 23.70 -5.85
N GLU A 53 -5.97 22.82 -6.47
CA GLU A 53 -6.10 22.80 -7.94
C GLU A 53 -6.63 24.14 -8.48
N GLU A 54 -7.65 24.70 -7.84
CA GLU A 54 -8.22 26.01 -8.23
C GLU A 54 -7.23 27.16 -8.03
N GLU A 55 -6.48 27.18 -6.93
CA GLU A 55 -5.46 28.20 -6.67
C GLU A 55 -4.33 28.14 -7.71
N THR A 56 -3.93 26.94 -8.12
CA THR A 56 -2.93 26.75 -9.19
C THR A 56 -3.47 27.31 -10.50
N ARG A 57 -4.73 27.05 -10.84
CA ARG A 57 -5.40 27.64 -12.03
C ARG A 57 -5.51 29.17 -11.98
N ARG A 58 -5.49 29.77 -10.78
CA ARG A 58 -5.50 31.23 -10.58
C ARG A 58 -4.11 31.87 -10.67
N GLY A 59 -3.06 31.08 -10.94
CA GLY A 59 -1.69 31.55 -11.12
C GLY A 59 -0.82 31.44 -9.88
N CYS A 60 -1.24 30.70 -8.84
CA CYS A 60 -0.34 30.34 -7.74
C CYS A 60 0.65 29.27 -8.23
N SER A 61 1.96 29.51 -8.01
CA SER A 61 3.01 28.54 -8.30
C SER A 61 2.82 27.29 -7.45
N ILE A 62 2.71 26.13 -8.09
CA ILE A 62 2.56 24.85 -7.39
C ILE A 62 3.83 24.47 -6.61
N ILE A 63 5.00 24.90 -7.11
CA ILE A 63 6.29 24.74 -6.43
C ILE A 63 6.27 25.53 -5.11
N ASP A 64 5.84 26.79 -5.15
CA ASP A 64 5.74 27.63 -3.95
C ASP A 64 4.75 27.03 -2.96
N LEU A 65 3.63 26.48 -3.44
CA LEU A 65 2.65 25.81 -2.60
C LEU A 65 3.22 24.53 -1.95
N TYR A 66 4.01 23.76 -2.70
CA TYR A 66 4.70 22.55 -2.24
C TYR A 66 5.76 22.88 -1.17
N GLU A 67 6.46 24.00 -1.30
CA GLU A 67 7.36 24.51 -0.26
C GLU A 67 6.60 25.07 0.95
N LEU A 68 5.52 25.82 0.71
CA LEU A 68 4.76 26.51 1.75
C LEU A 68 4.17 25.54 2.78
N VAL A 69 3.63 24.39 2.33
CA VAL A 69 3.08 23.38 3.23
C VAL A 69 4.15 22.72 4.12
N GLN A 70 5.42 22.73 3.70
CA GLN A 70 6.52 22.20 4.49
C GLN A 70 6.86 23.06 5.71
N HIS A 71 6.43 24.32 5.76
CA HIS A 71 6.59 25.17 6.94
C HIS A 71 5.66 24.81 8.11
N ALA A 72 4.72 23.87 7.92
CA ALA A 72 3.90 23.37 9.02
C ALA A 72 4.78 22.76 10.12
N GLY A 73 4.73 23.32 11.34
CA GLY A 73 5.67 22.96 12.41
C GLY A 73 5.60 21.49 12.88
N ASN A 74 4.42 20.87 12.82
CA ASN A 74 4.25 19.45 13.17
C ASN A 74 4.38 18.56 11.94
N ILE A 75 5.22 17.52 12.03
CA ILE A 75 5.51 16.61 10.91
C ILE A 75 4.29 15.88 10.36
N LEU A 76 3.33 15.46 11.20
CA LEU A 76 2.17 14.70 10.72
C LEU A 76 1.22 15.59 9.87
N PRO A 77 0.73 16.75 10.35
CA PRO A 77 0.03 17.70 9.49
C PRO A 77 0.79 18.08 8.23
N ARG A 78 2.10 18.33 8.35
CA ARG A 78 2.97 18.67 7.22
C ARG A 78 2.88 17.61 6.12
N LEU A 79 3.04 16.33 6.46
CA LEU A 79 3.07 15.27 5.46
C LEU A 79 1.71 15.00 4.83
N TYR A 80 0.61 15.15 5.57
CA TYR A 80 -0.73 15.10 4.96
C TYR A 80 -0.91 16.22 3.94
N LEU A 81 -0.56 17.46 4.30
CA LEU A 81 -0.63 18.60 3.38
C LEU A 81 0.32 18.42 2.18
N LEU A 82 1.52 17.90 2.42
CA LEU A 82 2.50 17.62 1.37
C LEU A 82 1.98 16.57 0.38
N CYS A 83 1.36 15.49 0.87
CA CYS A 83 0.72 14.50 0.00
C CYS A 83 -0.46 15.11 -0.78
N THR A 84 -1.26 15.97 -0.17
CA THR A 84 -2.37 16.66 -0.84
C THR A 84 -1.87 17.60 -1.95
N VAL A 85 -0.86 18.42 -1.68
CA VAL A 85 -0.28 19.31 -2.69
C VAL A 85 0.48 18.52 -3.74
N GLY A 86 1.21 17.46 -3.36
CA GLY A 86 1.90 16.56 -4.28
C GLY A 86 0.96 15.90 -5.27
N SER A 87 -0.26 15.52 -4.86
CA SER A 87 -1.32 15.06 -5.76
C SER A 87 -1.65 16.09 -6.85
N VAL A 88 -1.78 17.37 -6.47
CA VAL A 88 -2.02 18.49 -7.39
C VAL A 88 -0.80 18.78 -8.25
N TYR A 89 0.40 18.65 -7.69
CA TYR A 89 1.66 18.87 -8.39
C TYR A 89 1.84 17.87 -9.53
N ILE A 90 1.55 16.59 -9.30
CA ILE A 90 1.57 15.58 -10.36
C ILE A 90 0.53 15.92 -11.46
N LYS A 91 -0.70 16.27 -11.07
CA LYS A 91 -1.77 16.68 -12.01
C LYS A 91 -1.43 17.92 -12.82
N SER A 92 -0.65 18.85 -12.27
CA SER A 92 -0.22 20.08 -12.97
C SER A 92 0.77 19.80 -14.10
N LYS A 93 1.41 18.63 -14.10
CA LYS A 93 2.47 18.21 -15.06
C LYS A 93 3.70 19.14 -15.07
N GLU A 94 3.87 19.97 -14.04
CA GLU A 94 5.07 20.80 -13.87
C GLU A 94 6.29 20.01 -13.38
N ALA A 95 6.08 18.81 -12.82
CA ALA A 95 7.12 17.85 -12.47
C ALA A 95 6.74 16.42 -12.86
N PRO A 96 7.71 15.55 -13.19
CA PRO A 96 7.44 14.13 -13.45
C PRO A 96 6.80 13.45 -12.25
N ALA A 97 5.77 12.63 -12.50
CA ALA A 97 5.07 11.90 -11.45
C ALA A 97 6.03 11.04 -10.61
N LYS A 98 7.01 10.40 -11.26
CA LYS A 98 8.04 9.58 -10.59
C LYS A 98 8.81 10.34 -9.50
N ASP A 99 9.20 11.59 -9.77
CA ASP A 99 10.04 12.37 -8.86
C ASP A 99 9.24 12.81 -7.62
N VAL A 100 8.00 13.26 -7.84
CA VAL A 100 7.10 13.66 -6.74
C VAL A 100 6.72 12.44 -5.90
N LEU A 101 6.35 11.32 -6.52
CA LEU A 101 5.99 10.09 -5.80
C LEU A 101 7.16 9.56 -4.97
N LYS A 102 8.38 9.58 -5.53
CA LYS A 102 9.61 9.19 -4.84
C LYS A 102 9.88 10.07 -3.62
N ASP A 103 9.80 11.40 -3.78
CA ASP A 103 9.96 12.34 -2.65
C ASP A 103 8.90 12.06 -1.55
N LEU A 104 7.62 11.96 -1.92
CA LEU A 104 6.53 11.73 -0.97
C LEU A 104 6.69 10.43 -0.17
N VAL A 105 7.05 9.32 -0.82
CA VAL A 105 7.21 8.03 -0.13
C VAL A 105 8.44 8.02 0.79
N GLU A 106 9.49 8.75 0.44
CA GLU A 106 10.69 8.94 1.26
C GLU A 106 10.39 9.85 2.47
N MET A 107 9.72 10.98 2.25
CA MET A 107 9.33 11.92 3.30
C MET A 107 8.37 11.29 4.32
N CYS A 108 7.49 10.37 3.87
CA CYS A 108 6.64 9.57 4.75
C CYS A 108 7.42 8.68 5.75
N ARG A 109 8.72 8.40 5.53
CA ARG A 109 9.57 7.70 6.51
C ARG A 109 9.72 8.49 7.82
N GLY A 110 9.43 9.79 7.82
CA GLY A 110 9.45 10.62 9.04
C GLY A 110 8.46 10.19 10.13
N ILE A 111 7.42 9.40 9.80
CA ILE A 111 6.42 8.93 10.78
C ILE A 111 6.64 7.47 11.12
N GLN A 112 7.29 7.23 12.27
CA GLN A 112 7.58 5.88 12.77
C GLN A 112 6.53 5.33 13.76
N HIS A 113 5.51 6.13 14.11
CA HIS A 113 4.41 5.65 14.95
C HIS A 113 3.48 4.76 14.12
N PRO A 114 3.24 3.48 14.48
CA PRO A 114 2.55 2.51 13.63
C PRO A 114 1.19 2.96 13.09
N VAL A 115 0.22 3.24 13.96
CA VAL A 115 -1.13 3.61 13.53
C VAL A 115 -1.10 4.86 12.64
N ARG A 116 -0.49 5.95 13.12
CA ARG A 116 -0.39 7.22 12.37
C ARG A 116 0.33 7.04 11.01
N GLY A 117 1.40 6.25 10.98
CA GLY A 117 2.16 5.97 9.77
C GLY A 117 1.39 5.11 8.77
N LEU A 118 0.68 4.07 9.25
CA LEU A 118 -0.21 3.25 8.40
C LEU A 118 -1.30 4.09 7.74
N PHE A 119 -1.94 4.99 8.50
CA PHE A 119 -2.97 5.87 7.96
C PHE A 119 -2.42 6.93 7.00
N LEU A 120 -1.26 7.52 7.29
CA LEU A 120 -0.60 8.46 6.38
C LEU A 120 -0.20 7.77 5.06
N ARG A 121 0.37 6.57 5.14
CA ARG A 121 0.77 5.80 3.95
C ARG A 121 -0.42 5.29 3.16
N SER A 122 -1.51 4.92 3.84
CA SER A 122 -2.80 4.62 3.20
C SER A 122 -3.39 5.84 2.50
N TYR A 123 -3.23 7.04 3.08
CA TYR A 123 -3.61 8.29 2.43
C TYR A 123 -2.77 8.55 1.18
N LEU A 124 -1.45 8.41 1.27
CA LEU A 124 -0.53 8.52 0.14
C LEU A 124 -0.97 7.61 -1.02
N SER A 125 -1.19 6.32 -0.75
CA SER A 125 -1.67 5.37 -1.77
C SER A 125 -3.02 5.78 -2.39
N GLN A 126 -3.92 6.37 -1.61
CA GLN A 126 -5.23 6.79 -2.11
C GLN A 126 -5.15 8.02 -3.01
N VAL A 127 -4.30 9.01 -2.68
CA VAL A 127 -4.15 10.21 -3.49
C VAL A 127 -3.27 9.98 -4.72
N SER A 128 -2.39 8.98 -4.71
CA SER A 128 -1.51 8.67 -5.83
C SER A 128 -2.07 7.63 -6.81
N ARG A 129 -3.16 6.93 -6.48
CA ARG A 129 -3.63 5.75 -7.23
C ARG A 129 -3.90 6.05 -8.71
N ASP A 130 -4.60 7.14 -9.00
CA ASP A 130 -4.93 7.61 -10.35
C ASP A 130 -3.78 8.35 -11.03
N LYS A 131 -2.60 8.40 -10.39
CA LYS A 131 -1.44 9.22 -10.78
C LYS A 131 -0.17 8.40 -10.91
N LEU A 132 -0.30 7.07 -10.88
CA LEU A 132 0.83 6.18 -11.08
C LEU A 132 1.27 6.25 -12.55
N PRO A 133 2.58 6.33 -12.81
CA PRO A 133 3.13 6.14 -14.15
C PRO A 133 2.85 4.69 -14.59
N ASP A 134 1.94 4.50 -15.54
CA ASP A 134 1.53 3.17 -16.03
C ASP A 134 1.38 3.22 -17.55
N ILE A 135 1.32 2.06 -18.21
CA ILE A 135 1.14 1.95 -19.65
C ILE A 135 -0.19 2.61 -20.03
N GLY A 136 -0.17 3.56 -20.97
CA GLY A 136 -1.38 4.26 -21.42
C GLY A 136 -1.92 5.29 -20.42
N SER A 137 -1.23 5.53 -19.30
CA SER A 137 -1.61 6.56 -18.32
C SER A 137 -1.17 7.95 -18.79
N GLU A 138 -1.87 9.00 -18.36
CA GLU A 138 -1.49 10.38 -18.71
C GLU A 138 -0.18 10.86 -18.07
N TYR A 139 0.41 10.01 -17.22
CA TYR A 139 1.66 10.18 -16.50
C TYR A 139 2.73 9.19 -17.01
N GLU A 140 2.47 8.48 -18.11
CA GLU A 140 3.46 7.69 -18.82
C GLU A 140 4.66 8.57 -19.18
N GLY A 141 5.84 8.18 -18.70
CA GLY A 141 7.09 8.90 -18.86
C GLY A 141 8.05 8.16 -19.78
N ASP A 142 9.30 7.99 -19.34
CA ASP A 142 10.35 7.31 -20.09
C ASP A 142 10.21 5.77 -20.05
N ALA A 143 11.16 5.04 -20.64
CA ALA A 143 11.12 3.57 -20.77
C ALA A 143 10.90 2.78 -19.46
N ASP A 144 11.27 3.34 -18.29
CA ASP A 144 11.16 2.67 -16.97
C ASP A 144 9.91 3.06 -16.16
N THR A 145 8.93 3.69 -16.81
CA THR A 145 7.69 4.21 -16.20
C THR A 145 7.01 3.21 -15.25
N VAL A 146 6.80 1.97 -15.69
CA VAL A 146 6.13 0.94 -14.90
C VAL A 146 6.97 0.53 -13.68
N ALA A 147 8.29 0.45 -13.85
CA ALA A 147 9.20 0.08 -12.76
C ALA A 147 9.19 1.13 -11.64
N ASP A 148 9.08 2.42 -11.98
CA ASP A 148 8.95 3.51 -11.00
C ASP A 148 7.66 3.37 -10.18
N ALA A 149 6.53 3.05 -10.81
CA ALA A 149 5.27 2.81 -10.11
C ALA A 149 5.33 1.58 -9.19
N VAL A 150 5.89 0.47 -9.71
CA VAL A 150 6.06 -0.76 -8.94
C VAL A 150 6.97 -0.52 -7.72
N GLU A 151 8.10 0.15 -7.88
CA GLU A 151 9.01 0.44 -6.77
C GLU A 151 8.36 1.38 -5.74
N PHE A 152 7.61 2.40 -6.17
CA PHE A 152 6.84 3.25 -5.26
C PHE A 152 5.89 2.43 -4.37
N VAL A 153 5.10 1.53 -4.98
CA VAL A 153 4.14 0.71 -4.24
C VAL A 153 4.84 -0.33 -3.35
N LEU A 154 5.90 -0.97 -3.83
CA LEU A 154 6.69 -1.94 -3.05
C LEU A 154 7.40 -1.28 -1.86
N GLN A 155 7.94 -0.07 -2.04
CA GLN A 155 8.53 0.70 -0.95
C GLN A 155 7.48 1.06 0.09
N ASN A 156 6.30 1.50 -0.33
CA ASN A 156 5.22 1.82 0.59
C ASN A 156 4.71 0.58 1.33
N PHE A 157 4.52 -0.54 0.63
CA PHE A 157 4.17 -1.85 1.19
C PHE A 157 5.17 -2.29 2.27
N THR A 158 6.47 -2.23 1.95
CA THR A 158 7.56 -2.59 2.87
C THR A 158 7.48 -1.79 4.17
N GLU A 159 7.33 -0.48 4.08
CA GLU A 159 7.25 0.38 5.25
C GLU A 159 5.95 0.19 6.03
N MET A 160 4.82 -0.04 5.36
CA MET A 160 3.55 -0.37 6.02
C MET A 160 3.61 -1.71 6.75
N ASN A 161 4.20 -2.75 6.15
CA ASN A 161 4.39 -4.05 6.79
C ASN A 161 5.27 -3.92 8.05
N LYS A 162 6.39 -3.18 7.97
CA LYS A 162 7.25 -2.90 9.14
C LYS A 162 6.50 -2.18 10.26
N LEU A 163 5.70 -1.16 9.94
CA LEU A 163 4.89 -0.44 10.93
C LEU A 163 3.85 -1.37 11.57
N TRP A 164 3.19 -2.19 10.76
CA TRP A 164 2.17 -3.12 11.22
C TRP A 164 2.73 -4.22 12.12
N VAL A 165 3.88 -4.80 11.79
CA VAL A 165 4.60 -5.78 12.63
C VAL A 165 5.13 -5.12 13.90
N ARG A 166 5.58 -3.87 13.82
CA ARG A 166 6.00 -3.10 15.00
C ARG A 166 4.89 -2.96 16.03
N MET A 167 3.62 -2.89 15.62
CA MET A 167 2.48 -2.85 16.56
C MET A 167 2.50 -4.01 17.55
N GLN A 168 2.98 -5.20 17.15
CA GLN A 168 3.04 -6.37 18.04
C GLN A 168 3.85 -6.12 19.31
N HIS A 169 4.90 -5.31 19.17
CA HIS A 169 5.92 -5.07 20.19
C HIS A 169 5.70 -3.78 20.98
N GLN A 170 4.62 -3.04 20.70
CA GLN A 170 4.33 -1.79 21.41
C GLN A 170 3.55 -2.03 22.70
N GLY A 171 4.05 -1.50 23.81
CA GLY A 171 3.33 -1.52 25.08
C GLY A 171 3.47 -2.83 25.88
N PRO A 172 2.75 -2.96 27.01
CA PRO A 172 2.95 -4.04 27.97
C PRO A 172 2.55 -5.43 27.43
N ALA A 173 3.24 -6.48 27.87
CA ALA A 173 2.97 -7.86 27.43
C ALA A 173 1.51 -8.31 27.67
N ARG A 174 0.88 -7.86 28.77
CA ARG A 174 -0.52 -8.18 29.11
C ARG A 174 -1.56 -7.73 28.07
N GLU A 175 -1.20 -6.80 27.19
CA GLU A 175 -2.09 -6.25 26.16
C GLU A 175 -1.89 -6.93 24.80
N LYS A 176 -1.14 -8.04 24.74
CA LYS A 176 -0.82 -8.76 23.50
C LYS A 176 -2.08 -9.14 22.70
N GLU A 177 -3.07 -9.78 23.33
CA GLU A 177 -4.32 -10.20 22.66
C GLU A 177 -5.09 -9.00 22.09
N LYS A 178 -5.16 -7.90 22.85
CA LYS A 178 -5.78 -6.66 22.38
C LYS A 178 -5.05 -6.12 21.14
N ARG A 179 -3.72 -6.14 21.15
CA ARG A 179 -2.92 -5.70 19.99
C ARG A 179 -3.09 -6.60 18.78
N GLU A 180 -3.19 -7.90 18.95
CA GLU A 180 -3.43 -8.82 17.82
C GLU A 180 -4.80 -8.55 17.18
N LYS A 181 -5.83 -8.28 17.99
CA LYS A 181 -7.14 -7.84 17.46
C LYS A 181 -7.04 -6.52 16.71
N GLU A 182 -6.40 -5.52 17.31
CA GLU A 182 -6.16 -4.20 16.71
C GLU A 182 -5.35 -4.27 15.42
N ARG A 183 -4.36 -5.16 15.35
CA ARG A 183 -3.57 -5.42 14.14
C ARG A 183 -4.40 -6.08 13.05
N SER A 184 -5.25 -7.05 13.42
CA SER A 184 -6.17 -7.70 12.49
C SER A 184 -7.13 -6.70 11.84
N GLU A 185 -7.66 -5.73 12.61
CA GLU A 185 -8.51 -4.65 12.09
C GLU A 185 -7.80 -3.74 11.07
N LEU A 186 -6.47 -3.64 11.12
CA LEU A 186 -5.67 -2.78 10.23
C LEU A 186 -4.99 -3.51 9.07
N ARG A 187 -5.14 -4.84 8.97
CA ARG A 187 -4.46 -5.67 7.96
C ARG A 187 -4.71 -5.19 6.53
N ASP A 188 -5.95 -4.76 6.25
CA ASP A 188 -6.38 -4.29 4.94
C ASP A 188 -5.67 -3.01 4.48
N LEU A 189 -5.13 -2.20 5.41
CA LEU A 189 -4.31 -1.06 5.04
C LEU A 189 -3.02 -1.51 4.34
N VAL A 190 -2.44 -2.63 4.79
CA VAL A 190 -1.21 -3.20 4.19
C VAL A 190 -1.53 -3.94 2.90
N GLY A 191 -2.56 -4.80 2.92
CA GLY A 191 -2.96 -5.63 1.76
C GLY A 191 -3.40 -4.82 0.55
N LYS A 192 -3.96 -3.61 0.74
CA LYS A 192 -4.29 -2.70 -0.37
C LYS A 192 -3.12 -2.37 -1.29
N ASN A 193 -1.87 -2.40 -0.82
CA ASN A 193 -0.72 -2.19 -1.71
C ASN A 193 -0.58 -3.34 -2.72
N LEU A 194 -0.84 -4.59 -2.31
CA LEU A 194 -0.83 -5.73 -3.23
C LEU A 194 -1.95 -5.60 -4.27
N HIS A 195 -3.12 -5.11 -3.84
CA HIS A 195 -4.23 -4.83 -4.76
C HIS A 195 -3.91 -3.72 -5.76
N VAL A 196 -3.14 -2.71 -5.37
CA VAL A 196 -2.67 -1.70 -6.32
C VAL A 196 -1.69 -2.31 -7.30
N LEU A 197 -0.74 -3.14 -6.85
CA LEU A 197 0.21 -3.82 -7.75
C LEU A 197 -0.50 -4.69 -8.80
N SER A 198 -1.57 -5.41 -8.44
CA SER A 198 -2.33 -6.23 -9.39
C SER A 198 -3.20 -5.43 -10.35
N GLN A 199 -3.31 -4.11 -10.16
CA GLN A 199 -4.11 -3.21 -11.00
C GLN A 199 -3.28 -2.38 -11.96
N ILE A 200 -1.95 -2.39 -11.82
CA ILE A 200 -1.04 -1.73 -12.75
C ILE A 200 -1.03 -2.56 -14.03
N GLU A 201 -1.40 -1.97 -15.16
CA GLU A 201 -1.47 -2.66 -16.45
C GLU A 201 -0.10 -3.17 -16.88
N GLY A 202 0.97 -2.42 -16.58
CA GLY A 202 2.34 -2.84 -16.86
C GLY A 202 2.89 -3.98 -15.99
N VAL A 203 2.16 -4.48 -14.98
CA VAL A 203 2.58 -5.66 -14.21
C VAL A 203 2.17 -6.93 -14.95
N ASP A 204 2.92 -7.23 -16.01
CA ASP A 204 2.83 -8.48 -16.75
C ASP A 204 3.44 -9.67 -15.96
N LEU A 205 3.39 -10.86 -16.56
CA LEU A 205 3.89 -12.08 -15.93
C LEU A 205 5.38 -12.00 -15.60
N ASP A 206 6.20 -11.42 -16.48
CA ASP A 206 7.64 -11.33 -16.31
C ASP A 206 7.98 -10.35 -15.19
N MET A 207 7.36 -9.17 -15.16
CA MET A 207 7.47 -8.20 -14.06
C MET A 207 7.03 -8.80 -12.73
N TYR A 208 5.93 -9.57 -12.74
CA TYR A 208 5.45 -10.24 -11.52
C TYR A 208 6.47 -11.27 -11.01
N LYS A 209 6.97 -12.13 -11.89
CA LYS A 209 7.88 -13.23 -11.58
C LYS A 209 9.25 -12.73 -11.11
N ASP A 210 9.82 -11.74 -11.80
CA ASP A 210 11.20 -11.32 -11.59
C ASP A 210 11.33 -10.21 -10.54
N VAL A 211 10.29 -9.40 -10.33
CA VAL A 211 10.36 -8.23 -9.45
C VAL A 211 9.31 -8.28 -8.34
N VAL A 212 8.02 -8.30 -8.68
CA VAL A 212 6.95 -8.07 -7.68
C VAL A 212 6.90 -9.20 -6.65
N LEU A 213 6.74 -10.45 -7.09
CA LEU A 213 6.56 -11.58 -6.19
C LEU A 213 7.81 -11.81 -5.30
N PRO A 214 9.05 -11.83 -5.81
CA PRO A 214 10.23 -11.99 -4.97
C PRO A 214 10.34 -10.92 -3.88
N ARG A 215 10.09 -9.65 -4.23
CA ARG A 215 10.15 -8.51 -3.29
C ARG A 215 9.05 -8.57 -2.24
N VAL A 216 7.84 -8.98 -2.61
CA VAL A 216 6.75 -9.17 -1.66
C VAL A 216 7.07 -10.34 -0.72
N LEU A 217 7.47 -11.50 -1.26
CA LEU A 217 7.82 -12.68 -0.45
C LEU A 217 9.01 -12.43 0.47
N GLU A 218 10.00 -11.64 0.04
CA GLU A 218 11.09 -11.20 0.90
C GLU A 218 10.55 -10.53 2.17
N GLN A 219 9.58 -9.61 2.05
CA GLN A 219 8.97 -8.96 3.20
C GLN A 219 8.12 -9.92 4.04
N VAL A 220 7.41 -10.86 3.42
CA VAL A 220 6.61 -11.87 4.12
C VAL A 220 7.51 -12.81 4.94
N VAL A 221 8.57 -13.34 4.33
CA VAL A 221 9.49 -14.27 5.01
C VAL A 221 10.27 -13.57 6.11
N ASN A 222 10.75 -12.34 5.87
CA ASN A 222 11.61 -11.62 6.81
C ASN A 222 10.87 -10.92 7.94
N CYS A 223 9.55 -10.72 7.83
CA CYS A 223 8.81 -10.08 8.93
C CYS A 223 8.71 -10.95 10.19
N LYS A 224 8.85 -12.27 10.04
CA LYS A 224 8.88 -13.25 11.15
C LYS A 224 7.69 -13.13 12.11
N ASP A 225 6.54 -12.68 11.60
CA ASP A 225 5.31 -12.46 12.36
C ASP A 225 4.17 -13.31 11.79
N GLU A 226 3.59 -14.16 12.62
CA GLU A 226 2.57 -15.16 12.25
C GLU A 226 1.35 -14.53 11.55
N LEU A 227 0.77 -13.51 12.16
CA LEU A 227 -0.44 -12.85 11.67
C LEU A 227 -0.19 -12.15 10.33
N ALA A 228 0.96 -11.49 10.18
CA ALA A 228 1.34 -10.86 8.93
C ALA A 228 1.64 -11.89 7.84
N GLN A 229 2.35 -12.97 8.15
CA GLN A 229 2.68 -14.02 7.20
C GLN A 229 1.45 -14.73 6.67
N PHE A 230 0.54 -15.14 7.55
CA PHE A 230 -0.72 -15.77 7.16
C PHE A 230 -1.52 -14.86 6.23
N TYR A 231 -1.78 -13.61 6.67
CA TYR A 231 -2.60 -12.68 5.91
C TYR A 231 -1.99 -12.29 4.55
N LEU A 232 -0.69 -12.04 4.50
CA LEU A 232 -0.04 -11.59 3.27
C LEU A 232 0.05 -12.72 2.24
N MET A 233 0.27 -13.97 2.66
CA MET A 233 0.22 -15.11 1.74
C MET A 233 -1.18 -15.33 1.18
N ASP A 234 -2.21 -15.28 2.04
CA ASP A 234 -3.62 -15.33 1.60
C ASP A 234 -3.95 -14.17 0.64
N CYS A 235 -3.47 -12.96 0.94
CA CYS A 235 -3.68 -11.79 0.10
C CYS A 235 -3.02 -11.91 -1.28
N ILE A 236 -1.79 -12.45 -1.37
CA ILE A 236 -1.14 -12.75 -2.66
C ILE A 236 -2.03 -13.69 -3.47
N ILE A 237 -2.48 -14.79 -2.84
CA ILE A 237 -3.34 -15.79 -3.51
C ILE A 237 -4.63 -15.15 -3.99
N GLN A 238 -5.26 -14.24 -3.23
CA GLN A 238 -6.54 -13.63 -3.60
C GLN A 238 -6.44 -12.54 -4.67
N VAL A 239 -5.35 -11.79 -4.69
CA VAL A 239 -5.26 -10.55 -5.46
C VAL A 239 -4.67 -10.74 -6.86
N PHE A 240 -3.67 -11.61 -7.02
CA PHE A 240 -3.02 -11.82 -8.32
C PHE A 240 -3.75 -12.88 -9.18
N PRO A 241 -3.63 -12.84 -10.52
CA PRO A 241 -4.26 -13.77 -11.45
C PRO A 241 -3.82 -15.24 -11.30
N ASP A 242 -4.65 -16.17 -11.76
CA ASP A 242 -4.39 -17.62 -11.66
C ASP A 242 -3.19 -18.06 -12.50
N GLU A 243 -3.04 -17.49 -13.69
CA GLU A 243 -1.90 -17.71 -14.58
C GLU A 243 -0.57 -17.39 -13.88
N TYR A 244 -0.53 -16.29 -13.13
CA TYR A 244 0.67 -15.85 -12.42
C TYR A 244 1.03 -16.87 -11.33
N HIS A 245 0.03 -17.31 -10.55
CA HIS A 245 0.23 -18.34 -9.52
C HIS A 245 0.74 -19.66 -10.10
N LEU A 246 0.24 -20.06 -11.27
CA LEU A 246 0.65 -21.29 -11.94
C LEU A 246 2.13 -21.22 -12.35
N GLN A 247 2.54 -20.09 -12.93
CA GLN A 247 3.90 -19.88 -13.43
C GLN A 247 4.93 -19.60 -12.32
N THR A 248 4.49 -19.15 -11.15
CA THR A 248 5.35 -18.89 -9.98
C THR A 248 5.14 -19.87 -8.83
N LEU A 249 4.54 -21.04 -9.10
CA LEU A 249 4.15 -22.01 -8.08
C LEU A 249 5.35 -22.50 -7.25
N ASP A 250 6.48 -22.73 -7.88
CA ASP A 250 7.72 -23.14 -7.22
C ASP A 250 8.25 -22.07 -6.25
N VAL A 251 8.21 -20.80 -6.65
CA VAL A 251 8.62 -19.65 -5.82
C VAL A 251 7.69 -19.51 -4.61
N LEU A 252 6.37 -19.58 -4.81
CA LEU A 252 5.37 -19.51 -3.74
C LEU A 252 5.52 -20.65 -2.74
N LEU A 253 5.58 -21.90 -3.24
CA LEU A 253 5.73 -23.09 -2.38
C LEU A 253 7.10 -23.11 -1.68
N GLY A 254 8.15 -22.55 -2.30
CA GLY A 254 9.46 -22.38 -1.70
C GLY A 254 9.50 -21.40 -0.52
N ALA A 255 8.53 -20.51 -0.40
CA ALA A 255 8.40 -19.59 0.73
C ALA A 255 7.81 -20.26 1.98
N TYR A 256 6.93 -21.26 1.83
CA TYR A 256 6.22 -21.88 2.96
C TYR A 256 7.13 -22.44 4.07
N PRO A 257 8.23 -23.17 3.76
CA PRO A 257 9.14 -23.67 4.80
C PRO A 257 9.88 -22.56 5.58
N GLN A 258 9.87 -21.32 5.07
CA GLN A 258 10.58 -20.19 5.66
C GLN A 258 9.68 -19.33 6.59
N LEU A 259 8.37 -19.62 6.58
CA LEU A 259 7.38 -18.98 7.45
C LEU A 259 7.54 -19.48 8.90
N GLN A 260 6.93 -18.75 9.84
CA GLN A 260 6.91 -19.17 11.23
C GLN A 260 6.16 -20.52 11.37
N PRO A 261 6.62 -21.46 12.21
CA PRO A 261 5.97 -22.76 12.38
C PRO A 261 4.53 -22.69 12.87
N THR A 262 4.12 -21.56 13.46
CA THR A 262 2.76 -21.32 13.95
C THR A 262 1.80 -20.83 12.87
N VAL A 263 2.29 -20.48 11.68
CA VAL A 263 1.44 -20.06 10.56
C VAL A 263 0.63 -21.24 10.05
N ASP A 264 -0.67 -21.03 9.85
CA ASP A 264 -1.57 -22.03 9.27
C ASP A 264 -1.38 -22.13 7.74
N ILE A 265 -0.27 -22.77 7.36
CA ILE A 265 0.09 -23.02 5.96
C ILE A 265 -0.94 -23.93 5.28
N LYS A 266 -1.64 -24.79 6.04
CA LYS A 266 -2.63 -25.72 5.48
C LYS A 266 -3.81 -24.98 4.88
N THR A 267 -4.30 -23.95 5.58
CA THR A 267 -5.39 -23.11 5.07
C THR A 267 -4.96 -22.35 3.81
N VAL A 268 -3.79 -21.71 3.85
CA VAL A 268 -3.23 -20.96 2.70
C VAL A 268 -3.05 -21.86 1.48
N LEU A 269 -2.46 -23.04 1.67
CA LEU A 269 -2.26 -24.01 0.59
C LEU A 269 -3.60 -24.54 0.04
N SER A 270 -4.58 -24.79 0.90
CA SER A 270 -5.91 -25.24 0.48
C SER A 270 -6.59 -24.19 -0.41
N GLN A 271 -6.50 -22.91 -0.07
CA GLN A 271 -7.05 -21.82 -0.87
C GLN A 271 -6.37 -21.72 -2.24
N LEU A 272 -5.05 -21.86 -2.31
CA LEU A 272 -4.31 -21.90 -3.57
C LEU A 272 -4.76 -23.09 -4.45
N MET A 273 -4.90 -24.27 -3.86
CA MET A 273 -5.33 -25.48 -4.56
C MET A 273 -6.76 -25.35 -5.09
N GLU A 274 -7.69 -24.84 -4.28
CA GLU A 274 -9.07 -24.61 -4.69
C GLU A 274 -9.13 -23.62 -5.86
N ARG A 275 -8.36 -22.53 -5.77
CA ARG A 275 -8.26 -21.52 -6.81
C ARG A 275 -7.73 -22.09 -8.13
N LEU A 276 -6.61 -22.83 -8.09
CA LEU A 276 -6.04 -23.48 -9.27
C LEU A 276 -6.96 -24.60 -9.82
N SER A 277 -7.67 -25.32 -8.97
CA SER A 277 -8.65 -26.31 -9.38
C SER A 277 -9.80 -25.68 -10.15
N ASN A 278 -10.30 -24.53 -9.69
CA ASN A 278 -11.34 -23.78 -10.39
C ASN A 278 -10.83 -23.23 -11.72
N TYR A 279 -9.57 -22.78 -11.79
CA TYR A 279 -8.93 -22.34 -13.03
C TYR A 279 -8.79 -23.48 -14.06
N ALA A 280 -8.37 -24.67 -13.63
CA ALA A 280 -8.31 -25.85 -14.49
C ALA A 280 -9.70 -26.31 -14.97
N ALA A 281 -10.74 -26.08 -14.17
CA ALA A 281 -12.12 -26.41 -14.53
C ALA A 281 -12.76 -25.39 -15.49
N SER A 282 -12.29 -24.14 -15.50
CA SER A 282 -12.88 -23.07 -16.31
C SER A 282 -12.41 -23.08 -17.76
N SER A 283 -11.21 -23.60 -18.05
CA SER A 283 -10.70 -23.75 -19.41
C SER A 283 -9.88 -25.02 -19.57
N ALA A 284 -10.23 -25.85 -20.56
CA ALA A 284 -9.43 -27.02 -20.92
C ALA A 284 -8.09 -26.63 -21.59
N GLU A 285 -7.99 -25.41 -22.10
CA GLU A 285 -6.81 -24.90 -22.81
C GLU A 285 -5.63 -24.61 -21.87
N VAL A 286 -5.88 -24.45 -20.57
CA VAL A 286 -4.81 -24.21 -19.58
C VAL A 286 -4.19 -25.52 -19.05
N LEU A 287 -4.84 -26.68 -19.27
CA LEU A 287 -4.33 -27.97 -18.80
C LEU A 287 -2.91 -28.32 -19.29
N PRO A 288 -2.51 -28.01 -20.55
CA PRO A 288 -1.12 -28.16 -20.99
C PRO A 288 -0.14 -27.36 -20.15
N GLU A 289 -0.49 -26.14 -19.72
CA GLU A 289 0.39 -25.32 -18.87
C GLU A 289 0.58 -25.96 -17.50
N PHE A 290 -0.49 -26.50 -16.89
CA PHE A 290 -0.40 -27.23 -15.62
C PHE A 290 0.55 -28.43 -15.70
N LEU A 291 0.58 -29.13 -16.83
CA LEU A 291 1.51 -30.22 -17.09
C LEU A 291 2.94 -29.71 -17.27
N GLN A 292 3.12 -28.63 -18.03
CA GLN A 292 4.44 -28.02 -18.25
C GLN A 292 5.09 -27.54 -16.96
N VAL A 293 4.33 -26.93 -16.05
CA VAL A 293 4.86 -26.48 -14.76
C VAL A 293 4.89 -27.57 -13.69
N GLU A 294 4.48 -28.80 -14.03
CA GLU A 294 4.38 -29.95 -13.12
C GLU A 294 3.57 -29.64 -11.84
N ALA A 295 2.48 -28.89 -11.97
CA ALA A 295 1.75 -28.31 -10.83
C ALA A 295 1.34 -29.36 -9.78
N PHE A 296 0.83 -30.51 -10.22
CA PHE A 296 0.42 -31.60 -9.33
C PHE A 296 1.59 -32.16 -8.51
N SER A 297 2.75 -32.38 -9.15
CA SER A 297 3.95 -32.90 -8.48
C SER A 297 4.46 -31.89 -7.45
N LYS A 298 4.52 -30.59 -7.81
CA LYS A 298 4.94 -29.52 -6.91
C LYS A 298 4.02 -29.39 -5.69
N LEU A 299 2.70 -29.40 -5.89
CA LEU A 299 1.71 -29.34 -4.80
C LEU A 299 1.79 -30.58 -3.91
N SER A 300 1.86 -31.78 -4.50
CA SER A 300 1.99 -33.03 -3.73
C SER A 300 3.25 -33.06 -2.88
N ASN A 301 4.38 -32.62 -3.45
CA ASN A 301 5.65 -32.52 -2.73
C ASN A 301 5.59 -31.48 -1.60
N ALA A 302 4.93 -30.34 -1.82
CA ALA A 302 4.75 -29.33 -0.78
C ALA A 302 3.90 -29.85 0.38
N ILE A 303 2.80 -30.55 0.10
CA ILE A 303 1.97 -31.21 1.13
C ILE A 303 2.79 -32.23 1.91
N GLY A 304 3.59 -33.06 1.23
CA GLY A 304 4.44 -34.07 1.87
C GLY A 304 5.50 -33.47 2.81
N LYS A 305 5.95 -32.25 2.57
CA LYS A 305 6.89 -31.52 3.44
C LYS A 305 6.24 -30.82 4.64
N LEU A 306 4.91 -30.72 4.66
CA LEU A 306 4.12 -30.10 5.74
C LEU A 306 3.60 -31.12 6.76
N GLN A 307 3.88 -32.41 6.56
CA GLN A 307 3.65 -33.50 7.51
C GLN A 307 4.86 -33.66 8.43
#